data_AF-A0A3B8WK91-F1
#
_entry.id   AF-A0A3B8WK91-F1
#
_cell.length_a   1.000
_cell.length_b   1.000
_cell.length_c   1.000
_cell.angle_alpha   90.00
_cell.angle_beta   90.00
_cell.angle_gamma   90.00
#
_symmetry.space_group_name_H-M   'P 1'
#
loop_
_entity.id
_entity.type
_entity.pdbx_description
1 polymer ?
#
loop_
_entity_poly.entity_id
_entity_poly.type
_entity_poly.pdbx_seq_one_letter_code
_entity_poly.pdbx_strand_id
1 'polypeptide(L)'
;IQCYTPESSIAEKFQAMVNLGELNSRMKDFYDIWLMSRQHEFQSKNLKSAVDGTFQKRGTEIPETNPFSAAFVDSKQLQWQAFRKRLGQDHVPEAFSEVVEAVVEFLGPVMANQGTDAPREIWLPPGLWSLQADG
;
A
#
# COMPACT_ATOMS: atom_id res chain seq x y z
N ILE A 1 -4.35 -15.34 -19.73
CA ILE A 1 -4.53 -14.14 -18.87
C ILE A 1 -3.75 -14.41 -17.60
N GLN A 2 -2.70 -13.64 -17.30
CA GLN A 2 -2.02 -13.79 -16.00
C GLN A 2 -3.02 -13.35 -14.94
N CYS A 3 -3.55 -14.30 -14.17
CA CYS A 3 -4.39 -14.02 -13.01
C CYS A 3 -3.45 -13.43 -11.96
N TYR A 4 -3.43 -12.11 -11.81
CA TYR A 4 -2.68 -11.47 -10.75
C TYR A 4 -3.42 -11.66 -9.42
N THR A 5 -2.70 -12.07 -8.38
CA THR A 5 -3.25 -12.12 -7.03
C THR A 5 -3.44 -10.69 -6.50
N PRO A 6 -4.30 -10.47 -5.49
CA PRO A 6 -4.41 -9.17 -4.81
C PRO A 6 -3.05 -8.61 -4.36
N GLU A 7 -2.16 -9.44 -3.85
CA GLU A 7 -0.79 -9.08 -3.44
C GLU A 7 0.04 -8.58 -4.62
N SER A 8 -0.02 -9.26 -5.77
CA SER A 8 0.71 -8.82 -6.98
C SER A 8 0.20 -7.48 -7.51
N SER A 9 -1.12 -7.24 -7.41
CA SER A 9 -1.73 -5.96 -7.75
C SER A 9 -1.23 -4.84 -6.81
N ILE A 10 -1.19 -5.10 -5.51
CA ILE A 10 -0.63 -4.17 -4.52
C ILE A 10 0.85 -3.90 -4.80
N ALA A 11 1.64 -4.93 -5.10
CA ALA A 11 3.06 -4.81 -5.36
C ALA A 11 3.37 -3.90 -6.57
N GLU A 12 2.67 -4.06 -7.70
CA GLU A 12 2.86 -3.19 -8.87
C GLU A 12 2.43 -1.75 -8.60
N LYS A 13 1.35 -1.55 -7.83
CA LYS A 13 0.88 -0.21 -7.43
C LYS A 13 1.87 0.47 -6.50
N PHE A 14 2.34 -0.23 -5.47
CA PHE A 14 3.30 0.30 -4.54
C PHE A 14 4.63 0.63 -5.22
N GLN A 15 5.12 -0.26 -6.09
CA GLN A 15 6.32 0.00 -6.88
C GLN A 15 6.17 1.25 -7.76
N ALA A 16 5.02 1.40 -8.43
CA ALA A 16 4.74 2.60 -9.21
C ALA A 16 4.69 3.86 -8.35
N MET A 17 4.10 3.77 -7.14
CA MET A 17 4.01 4.88 -6.21
C MET A 17 5.38 5.36 -5.75
N VAL A 18 6.28 4.43 -5.42
CA VAL A 18 7.67 4.73 -5.03
C VAL A 18 8.47 5.27 -6.21
N ASN A 19 8.41 4.62 -7.37
CA ASN A 19 9.19 5.00 -8.54
C ASN A 19 8.82 6.39 -9.10
N LEU A 20 7.56 6.80 -8.97
CA LEU A 20 7.12 8.14 -9.41
C LEU A 20 7.45 9.25 -8.40
N GLY A 21 7.62 8.90 -7.11
CA GLY A 21 7.96 9.84 -6.05
C GLY A 21 7.09 11.12 -6.06
N GLU A 22 7.75 12.27 -5.96
CA GLU A 22 7.09 13.60 -5.93
C GLU A 22 6.24 13.90 -7.19
N LEU A 23 6.55 13.27 -8.32
CA LEU A 23 5.81 13.45 -9.58
C LEU A 23 4.55 12.57 -9.65
N ASN A 24 4.29 11.75 -8.63
CA ASN A 24 3.16 10.84 -8.63
C ASN A 24 1.82 11.60 -8.69
N SER A 25 1.00 11.25 -9.68
CA SER A 25 -0.37 11.76 -9.90
C SER A 25 -1.43 10.64 -9.89
N ARG A 26 -1.02 9.41 -9.59
CA ARG A 26 -1.87 8.22 -9.64
C ARG A 26 -2.65 8.04 -8.34
N MET A 27 -3.59 8.95 -8.06
CA MET A 27 -4.45 8.89 -6.86
C MET A 27 -5.22 7.57 -6.75
N LYS A 28 -5.53 6.94 -7.89
CA LYS A 28 -6.17 5.63 -7.95
C LYS A 28 -5.35 4.53 -7.27
N ASP A 29 -4.02 4.57 -7.34
CA ASP A 29 -3.20 3.51 -6.73
C ASP A 29 -3.27 3.55 -5.20
N PHE A 30 -3.27 4.75 -4.61
CA PHE A 30 -3.53 4.95 -3.17
C PHE A 30 -4.92 4.44 -2.78
N TYR A 31 -5.95 4.83 -3.54
CA TYR A 31 -7.32 4.37 -3.30
C TYR A 31 -7.45 2.84 -3.40
N ASP A 32 -6.87 2.22 -4.42
CA ASP A 32 -6.99 0.79 -4.63
C ASP A 32 -6.34 -0.01 -3.50
N ILE A 33 -5.14 0.40 -3.04
CA ILE A 33 -4.48 -0.25 -1.90
C ILE A 33 -5.28 -0.03 -0.62
N TRP A 34 -5.74 1.20 -0.38
CA TRP A 34 -6.60 1.53 0.77
C TRP A 34 -7.88 0.67 0.79
N LEU A 35 -8.56 0.55 -0.35
CA LEU A 35 -9.76 -0.24 -0.48
C LEU A 35 -9.49 -1.73 -0.26
N MET A 36 -8.44 -2.27 -0.90
CA MET A 36 -8.07 -3.68 -0.76
C MET A 36 -7.71 -4.03 0.68
N SER A 37 -6.94 -3.18 1.38
CA SER A 37 -6.61 -3.37 2.80
C SER A 37 -7.87 -3.44 3.69
N ARG A 38 -8.98 -2.84 3.26
CA ARG A 38 -10.25 -2.83 4.01
C ARG A 38 -11.22 -3.94 3.60
N GLN A 39 -10.93 -4.69 2.54
CA GLN A 39 -11.83 -5.69 1.97
C GLN A 39 -11.25 -7.11 1.97
N HIS A 40 -9.93 -7.26 2.10
CA HIS A 40 -9.25 -8.53 1.96
C HIS A 40 -8.29 -8.82 3.10
N GLU A 41 -8.27 -10.08 3.54
CA GLU A 41 -7.23 -10.59 4.42
C GLU A 41 -5.92 -10.76 3.65
N PHE A 42 -4.81 -10.42 4.28
CA PHE A 42 -3.47 -10.61 3.71
C PHE A 42 -2.55 -11.32 4.69
N GLN A 43 -1.71 -12.19 4.16
CA GLN A 43 -0.57 -12.75 4.90
C GLN A 43 0.68 -11.94 4.58
N SER A 44 1.39 -11.47 5.61
CA SER A 44 2.58 -10.61 5.44
C SER A 44 3.61 -11.27 4.54
N LYS A 45 3.80 -12.60 4.67
CA LYS A 45 4.72 -13.39 3.84
C LYS A 45 4.40 -13.34 2.34
N ASN A 46 3.13 -13.49 1.97
CA ASN A 46 2.71 -13.50 0.56
C ASN A 46 2.82 -12.10 -0.04
N LEU A 47 2.42 -11.08 0.74
CA LEU A 47 2.53 -9.69 0.34
C LEU A 47 4.01 -9.29 0.16
N LYS A 48 4.88 -9.65 1.10
CA LYS A 48 6.33 -9.42 1.04
C LYS A 48 6.93 -10.07 -0.20
N SER A 49 6.61 -11.34 -0.45
CA SER A 49 7.13 -12.06 -1.61
C SER A 49 6.73 -11.42 -2.94
N ALA A 50 5.49 -10.90 -3.04
CA ALA A 50 5.03 -10.19 -4.23
C ALA A 50 5.75 -8.85 -4.40
N VAL A 51 5.88 -8.07 -3.31
CA VAL A 51 6.58 -6.78 -3.31
C VAL A 51 8.05 -6.95 -3.68
N ASP A 52 8.77 -7.89 -3.05
CA ASP A 52 10.17 -8.17 -3.34
C ASP A 52 10.38 -8.55 -4.80
N GLY A 53 9.56 -9.48 -5.32
CA GLY A 53 9.65 -9.91 -6.70
C GLY A 53 9.38 -8.78 -7.70
N THR A 54 8.39 -7.93 -7.44
CA THR A 54 8.07 -6.80 -8.31
C THR A 54 9.16 -5.72 -8.26
N PHE A 55 9.60 -5.30 -7.07
CA PHE A 55 10.63 -4.27 -6.92
C PHE A 55 11.97 -4.73 -7.53
N GLN A 56 12.38 -5.98 -7.28
CA GLN A 56 13.57 -6.57 -7.89
C GLN A 56 13.47 -6.57 -9.42
N LYS A 57 12.35 -7.05 -9.97
CA LYS A 57 12.14 -7.10 -11.43
C LYS A 57 12.14 -5.72 -12.08
N ARG A 58 11.68 -4.69 -11.36
CA ARG A 58 11.59 -3.31 -11.84
C ARG A 58 12.86 -2.49 -11.55
N GLY A 59 13.81 -3.03 -10.80
CA GLY A 59 15.04 -2.33 -10.43
C GLY A 59 14.77 -1.12 -9.52
N THR A 60 13.76 -1.22 -8.65
CA THR A 60 13.39 -0.17 -7.69
C THR A 60 13.74 -0.65 -6.29
N GLU A 61 14.35 0.20 -5.47
CA GLU A 61 14.62 -0.11 -4.06
C GLU A 61 13.33 0.01 -3.24
N ILE A 62 13.12 -0.94 -2.33
CA ILE A 62 12.01 -0.89 -1.38
C ILE A 62 12.38 0.13 -0.30
N PRO A 63 11.54 1.14 -0.03
CA PRO A 63 11.85 2.12 0.99
C PRO A 63 11.74 1.48 2.38
N GLU A 64 12.71 1.76 3.25
CA GLU A 64 12.74 1.22 4.63
C GLU A 64 11.73 1.91 5.57
N THR A 65 11.28 3.12 5.18
CA THR A 65 10.34 3.95 5.92
C THR A 65 9.28 4.53 4.98
N ASN A 66 8.27 5.21 5.53
CA ASN A 66 7.25 5.91 4.73
C ASN A 66 7.89 6.79 3.63
N PRO A 67 7.68 6.49 2.33
CA PRO A 67 8.23 7.28 1.22
C PRO A 67 7.40 8.53 0.91
N PHE A 68 6.24 8.73 1.55
CA PHE A 68 5.31 9.82 1.30
C PHE A 68 5.42 10.87 2.40
N SER A 69 6.19 11.93 2.15
CA SER A 69 6.39 13.04 3.09
C SER A 69 5.10 13.84 3.33
N ALA A 70 5.01 14.57 4.45
CA ALA A 70 3.88 15.47 4.71
C ALA A 70 3.72 16.51 3.58
N ALA A 71 4.83 17.06 3.09
CA ALA A 71 4.82 18.01 1.98
C ALA A 71 4.27 17.39 0.68
N PHE A 72 4.61 16.13 0.38
CA PHE A 72 4.02 15.40 -0.72
C PHE A 72 2.50 15.27 -0.55
N VAL A 73 2.06 14.79 0.62
CA VAL A 73 0.64 14.59 0.92
C VAL A 73 -0.16 15.89 0.73
N ASP A 74 0.32 16.99 1.32
CA ASP A 74 -0.30 18.31 1.20
C ASP A 74 -0.39 18.75 -0.27
N SER A 75 0.69 18.55 -1.04
CA SER A 75 0.72 18.91 -2.47
C SER A 75 -0.28 18.13 -3.33
N LYS A 76 -0.68 16.92 -2.91
CA LYS A 76 -1.60 16.05 -3.67
C LYS A 76 -3.06 16.17 -3.24
N GLN A 77 -3.36 16.90 -2.16
CA GLN A 77 -4.73 17.02 -1.64
C GLN A 77 -5.77 17.46 -2.68
N LEU A 78 -5.43 18.42 -3.55
CA LEU A 78 -6.35 18.85 -4.63
C LEU A 78 -6.61 17.76 -5.67
N GLN A 79 -5.59 16.96 -6.00
CA GLN A 79 -5.73 15.84 -6.93
C GLN A 79 -6.57 14.73 -6.31
N TRP A 80 -6.37 14.48 -5.02
CA TRP A 80 -7.17 13.54 -4.23
C TRP A 80 -8.65 13.93 -4.21
N GLN A 81 -8.98 15.19 -3.89
CA GLN A 81 -10.36 15.67 -3.88
C GLN A 81 -11.03 15.54 -5.26
N ALA A 82 -10.30 15.88 -6.33
CA ALA A 82 -10.82 15.72 -7.69
C ALA A 82 -11.07 14.25 -8.04
N PHE A 83 -10.17 13.34 -7.62
CA PHE A 83 -10.35 11.90 -7.77
C PHE A 83 -11.56 11.38 -6.98
N ARG A 84 -11.65 11.72 -5.68
CA ARG A 84 -12.76 11.33 -4.79
C ARG A 84 -14.12 11.79 -5.33
N LYS A 85 -14.21 13.05 -5.80
CA LYS A 85 -15.44 13.58 -6.40
C LYS A 85 -15.90 12.78 -7.61
N ARG A 86 -14.96 12.31 -8.44
CA ARG A 86 -15.25 11.47 -9.61
C ARG A 86 -15.67 10.05 -9.22
N LEU A 87 -15.13 9.55 -8.11
CA LEU A 87 -15.46 8.23 -7.58
C LEU A 87 -16.90 8.19 -7.00
N GLY A 88 -17.35 9.29 -6.38
CA GLY A 88 -18.73 9.45 -5.90
C GLY A 88 -19.08 8.54 -4.72
N GLN A 89 -18.10 8.21 -3.88
CA GLN A 89 -18.27 7.33 -2.72
C GLN A 89 -18.03 8.11 -1.42
N ASP A 90 -19.09 8.29 -0.62
CA ASP A 90 -19.03 9.14 0.58
C ASP A 90 -18.13 8.55 1.69
N HIS A 91 -17.99 7.22 1.73
CA HIS A 91 -17.18 6.52 2.74
C HIS A 91 -15.67 6.63 2.52
N VAL A 92 -15.24 7.25 1.42
CA VAL A 92 -13.82 7.47 1.11
C VAL A 92 -13.34 8.73 1.84
N PRO A 93 -12.21 8.66 2.58
CA PRO A 93 -11.70 9.81 3.35
C PRO A 93 -11.50 11.07 2.52
N GLU A 94 -11.85 12.22 3.10
CA GLU A 94 -11.70 13.53 2.46
C GLU A 94 -10.25 14.00 2.46
N ALA A 95 -9.54 13.76 3.57
CA ALA A 95 -8.12 14.05 3.69
C ALA A 95 -7.31 12.95 3.02
N PHE A 96 -6.37 13.36 2.15
CA PHE A 96 -5.44 12.42 1.52
C PHE A 96 -4.50 11.81 2.55
N SER A 97 -4.15 12.55 3.61
CA SER A 97 -3.33 12.06 4.72
C SER A 97 -3.92 10.80 5.36
N GLU A 98 -5.23 10.76 5.62
CA GLU A 98 -5.89 9.58 6.21
C GLU A 98 -5.75 8.33 5.31
N VAL A 99 -5.79 8.51 3.99
CA VAL A 99 -5.58 7.41 3.04
C VAL A 99 -4.12 6.96 3.04
N VAL A 100 -3.19 7.90 3.02
CA VAL A 100 -1.75 7.61 3.01
C VAL A 100 -1.33 6.93 4.31
N GLU A 101 -1.81 7.39 5.46
CA GLU A 101 -1.54 6.79 6.76
C GLU A 101 -1.98 5.32 6.81
N ALA A 102 -3.23 5.03 6.40
CA ALA A 102 -3.74 3.68 6.35
C ALA A 102 -2.97 2.78 5.35
N VAL A 103 -2.57 3.33 4.20
CA VAL A 103 -1.77 2.60 3.21
C VAL A 103 -0.36 2.30 3.75
N VAL A 104 0.27 3.25 4.42
CA VAL A 104 1.61 3.11 5.01
C VAL A 104 1.59 2.09 6.16
N GLU A 105 0.57 2.13 7.00
CA GLU A 105 0.35 1.15 8.07
C GLU A 105 0.20 -0.26 7.51
N PHE A 106 -0.64 -0.41 6.48
CA PHE A 106 -0.82 -1.70 5.80
C PHE A 106 0.47 -2.22 5.15
N LEU A 107 1.26 -1.34 4.52
CA LEU A 107 2.52 -1.70 3.86
C LEU A 107 3.71 -1.83 4.83
N GLY A 108 3.53 -1.54 6.13
CA GLY A 108 4.60 -1.53 7.12
C GLY A 108 5.47 -2.79 7.12
N PRO A 109 4.90 -4.01 7.18
CA PRO A 109 5.68 -5.25 7.21
C PRO A 109 6.49 -5.52 5.93
N VAL A 110 6.14 -4.89 4.81
CA VAL A 110 6.87 -5.06 3.53
C VAL A 110 7.92 -4.00 3.25
N MET A 111 7.79 -2.82 3.86
CA MET A 111 8.82 -1.77 3.84
C MET A 111 9.98 -2.07 4.78
N ALA A 112 9.67 -2.61 5.97
CA ALA A 112 10.69 -2.99 6.92
C ALA A 112 11.55 -4.13 6.35
N ASN A 113 12.87 -3.96 6.36
CA ASN A 113 13.82 -5.03 6.09
C ASN A 113 13.85 -5.99 7.30
N GLN A 114 12.72 -6.65 7.55
CA GLN A 114 12.63 -7.71 8.53
C GLN A 114 13.38 -8.90 7.94
N GLY A 115 14.38 -9.40 8.66
CA GLY A 115 15.15 -10.57 8.23
C GLY A 115 14.26 -11.79 7.97
N THR A 116 14.86 -12.90 7.55
CA THR A 116 14.13 -14.14 7.21
C THR A 116 13.24 -14.73 8.33
N ASP A 117 13.36 -14.20 9.55
CA ASP A 117 12.57 -14.55 10.74
C ASP A 117 11.43 -13.56 11.04
N ALA A 118 11.04 -12.72 10.08
CA ALA A 118 9.89 -11.83 10.21
C ALA A 118 8.64 -12.62 10.65
N PRO A 119 7.94 -12.19 11.72
CA PRO A 119 6.76 -12.88 12.19
C PRO A 119 5.74 -13.02 11.06
N ARG A 120 5.12 -14.20 10.99
CA ARG A 120 3.97 -14.39 10.10
C ARG A 120 2.83 -13.61 10.71
N GLU A 121 2.42 -12.55 10.04
CA GLU A 121 1.33 -11.70 10.47
C GLU A 121 0.18 -11.83 9.50
N ILE A 122 -1.03 -11.73 10.03
CA ILE A 122 -2.25 -11.68 9.26
C ILE A 122 -2.85 -10.29 9.43
N TRP A 123 -3.19 -9.67 8.31
CA TRP A 123 -3.97 -8.46 8.26
C TRP A 123 -5.45 -8.83 8.19
N LEU A 124 -6.20 -8.51 9.24
CA LEU A 124 -7.66 -8.69 9.27
C LEU A 124 -8.34 -7.33 9.01
N PRO A 125 -9.09 -7.15 7.93
CA PRO A 125 -9.71 -5.86 7.63
C PRO A 125 -10.69 -5.38 8.69
N PRO A 126 -10.78 -4.07 8.98
CA PRO A 126 -9.88 -2.97 8.60
C PRO A 126 -8.79 -2.71 9.66
N GLY A 127 -8.40 -3.74 10.42
CA GLY A 127 -7.61 -3.66 11.65
C GLY A 127 -6.10 -3.83 11.46
N LEU A 128 -5.40 -4.08 12.58
CA LEU A 128 -3.93 -4.14 12.67
C LEU A 128 -3.36 -5.50 12.27
N TRP A 129 -2.12 -5.51 11.78
CA TRP A 129 -1.31 -6.73 11.66
C TRP A 129 -1.25 -7.43 13.01
N SER A 130 -1.66 -8.71 13.02
CA SER A 130 -1.66 -9.56 14.21
C SER A 130 -0.77 -10.77 13.96
N LEU A 131 0.01 -11.17 14.96
CA LEU A 131 0.79 -12.41 14.89
C LEU A 131 -0.14 -13.58 14.56
N GLN A 132 0.22 -14.35 13.54
CA GLN A 132 -0.41 -15.62 13.27
C GLN A 132 -0.12 -16.51 14.48
N ALA A 133 -1.15 -16.89 15.23
CA ALA A 133 -0.98 -17.85 16.31
C ALA A 133 -0.51 -19.18 15.70
N ASP A 134 0.69 -19.63 16.09
CA ASP A 134 1.18 -20.96 15.76
C ASP A 134 0.27 -21.98 16.47
N GLY A 135 -0.58 -22.65 15.70
CA GLY A 135 -1.40 -23.78 16.14
C GLY A 135 -0.65 -25.09 16.08
#